data_AF-A0A6H9LQH7-F1
#
_entry.id   AF-A0A6H9LQH7-F1
#
_cell.length_a   1.000
_cell.length_b   1.000
_cell.length_c   1.000
_cell.angle_alpha   90.00
_cell.angle_beta   90.00
_cell.angle_gamma   90.00
#
_symmetry.space_group_name_H-M   'P 1'
#
loop_
_entity.id
_entity.type
_entity.pdbx_description
1 polymer ?
#
loop_
_entity_poly.entity_id
_entity_poly.type
_entity_poly.pdbx_seq_one_letter_code
_entity_poly.pdbx_strand_id
1 'polypeptide(L)'
;YHGGMGKPIDIYKKEAFGVFEQMVNTIDKEIVNLVYKLQVNIPEQSREERRKETAMTATHKDASNMGFAQNAVQTPDGSQTSSPMAQASQAGNQARTIKHDQPKVGRNDPCPCGSGKKYKKCHGKDD
;
A
#
# COMPACT_ATOMS: atom_id res chain seq x y z
N TYR A 1 1.19 16.52 -68.20
CA TYR A 1 1.41 16.11 -66.80
C TYR A 1 1.19 14.61 -66.69
N HIS A 2 2.25 13.84 -66.93
CA HIS A 2 2.26 12.38 -66.78
C HIS A 2 3.33 12.04 -65.74
N GLY A 3 2.91 11.37 -64.66
CA GLY A 3 3.78 10.96 -63.57
C GLY A 3 2.94 10.84 -62.30
N GLY A 4 2.76 9.61 -61.80
CA GLY A 4 1.91 9.25 -60.66
C GLY A 4 2.39 9.75 -59.30
N MET A 5 2.81 11.01 -59.21
CA MET A 5 2.98 11.68 -57.93
C MET A 5 1.61 12.17 -57.48
N GLY A 6 1.10 11.57 -56.40
CA GLY A 6 -0.15 12.00 -55.76
C GLY A 6 -0.14 13.49 -55.42
N LYS A 7 -1.29 14.03 -55.03
CA LYS A 7 -1.44 15.48 -54.79
C LYS A 7 -0.34 15.96 -53.81
N PRO A 8 0.36 17.07 -54.07
CA PRO A 8 1.45 17.56 -53.22
C PRO A 8 1.09 17.69 -51.74
N ILE A 9 -0.16 18.08 -51.46
CA ILE A 9 -0.69 18.17 -50.09
C ILE A 9 -0.76 16.81 -49.38
N ASP A 10 -1.00 15.72 -50.11
CA ASP A 10 -1.11 14.38 -49.55
C ASP A 10 0.29 13.81 -49.23
N ILE A 11 1.30 14.18 -50.03
CA ILE A 11 2.71 13.85 -49.77
C ILE A 11 3.18 14.57 -48.52
N TYR A 12 2.95 15.89 -48.44
CA TYR A 12 3.29 16.69 -47.27
C TYR A 12 2.66 16.12 -45.99
N LYS A 13 1.38 15.76 -46.02
CA LYS A 13 0.70 15.16 -44.87
C LYS A 13 1.34 13.85 -44.41
N LYS A 14 1.70 12.97 -45.35
CA LYS A 14 2.33 11.68 -45.02
C LYS A 14 3.73 11.87 -44.45
N GLU A 15 4.53 12.74 -45.04
CA GLU A 15 5.89 13.03 -44.57
C GLU A 15 5.87 13.73 -43.21
N ALA A 16 5.01 14.75 -43.04
CA ALA A 16 4.86 15.45 -41.77
C ALA A 16 4.37 14.53 -40.66
N PHE A 17 3.45 13.61 -40.96
CA PHE A 17 3.00 12.61 -40.00
C PHE A 17 4.12 11.65 -39.59
N GLY A 18 4.93 11.18 -40.54
CA GLY A 18 6.08 10.32 -40.23
C GLY A 18 7.11 11.01 -39.32
N VAL A 19 7.40 12.30 -39.56
CA VAL A 19 8.30 13.09 -38.69
C VAL A 19 7.69 13.29 -37.31
N PHE A 20 6.38 13.54 -37.24
CA PHE A 20 5.67 13.66 -35.97
C PHE A 20 5.71 12.36 -35.15
N GLU A 21 5.50 11.20 -35.79
CA GLU A 21 5.63 9.90 -35.12
C GLU A 21 7.04 9.69 -34.57
N GLN A 22 8.08 10.09 -35.31
CA GLN A 22 9.47 10.03 -34.82
C GLN A 22 9.71 10.92 -33.59
N MET A 23 9.11 12.11 -33.57
CA MET A 23 9.18 13.01 -32.42
C MET A 23 8.52 12.39 -31.18
N VAL A 24 7.31 11.85 -31.33
CA VAL A 24 6.59 11.20 -30.22
C VAL A 24 7.40 10.03 -29.66
N ASN A 25 7.92 9.17 -30.53
CA ASN A 25 8.77 8.05 -30.10
C ASN A 25 10.06 8.50 -29.37
N THR A 26 10.59 9.68 -29.71
CA THR A 26 11.74 10.25 -29.01
C THR A 26 11.35 10.73 -27.61
N ILE A 27 10.22 11.45 -27.49
CA ILE A 27 9.70 11.93 -26.20
C ILE A 27 9.42 10.76 -25.26
N ASP A 28 8.79 9.69 -25.74
CA ASP A 28 8.49 8.51 -24.93
C ASP A 28 9.76 7.86 -24.37
N LYS A 29 10.82 7.74 -25.19
CA LYS A 29 12.13 7.23 -24.75
C LYS A 29 12.77 8.12 -23.71
N GLU A 30 12.64 9.44 -23.84
CA GLU A 30 13.17 10.40 -22.87
C GLU A 30 12.44 10.32 -21.52
N ILE A 31 11.11 10.20 -21.53
CA ILE A 31 10.31 10.04 -20.31
C ILE A 31 10.72 8.77 -19.58
N VAL A 32 10.85 7.64 -20.29
CA VAL A 32 11.29 6.38 -19.69
C VAL A 32 12.69 6.54 -19.09
N ASN A 33 13.64 7.12 -19.83
CA ASN A 33 15.00 7.34 -19.34
C ASN A 33 15.03 8.22 -18.08
N LEU A 34 14.20 9.27 -18.04
CA LEU A 34 14.07 10.16 -16.89
C LEU A 34 13.56 9.40 -15.65
N VAL A 35 12.48 8.62 -15.80
CA VAL A 35 11.91 7.83 -14.71
C VAL A 35 12.91 6.79 -14.18
N TYR A 36 13.62 6.11 -15.08
CA TYR A 36 14.63 5.12 -14.68
C TYR A 36 15.86 5.73 -14.00
N LYS A 37 16.24 6.95 -14.37
CA LYS A 37 17.35 7.68 -13.75
C LYS A 37 16.95 8.47 -12.51
N LEU A 38 15.65 8.55 -12.21
CA LEU A 38 15.15 9.23 -11.03
C LEU A 38 15.57 8.44 -9.78
N GLN A 39 16.73 8.78 -9.24
CA GLN A 39 17.17 8.30 -7.94
C GLN A 39 16.41 9.06 -6.85
N VAL A 40 15.35 8.46 -6.33
CA VAL A 40 14.68 8.98 -5.14
C VAL A 40 15.56 8.66 -3.93
N ASN A 41 16.35 9.65 -3.51
CA ASN A 41 17.05 9.58 -2.23
C ASN A 41 16.02 9.73 -1.10
N ILE A 42 15.46 8.61 -0.65
CA ILE A 42 14.73 8.58 0.61
C ILE A 42 15.80 8.51 1.69
N PRO A 43 16.04 9.60 2.46
CA PRO A 43 16.97 9.50 3.58
C PRO A 43 16.45 8.40 4.51
N GLU A 44 17.18 7.29 4.58
CA GLU A 44 17.02 6.31 5.64
C GLU A 44 17.35 7.08 6.93
N GLN A 45 16.32 7.57 7.62
CA GLN A 45 16.49 8.06 8.97
C GLN A 45 17.14 6.93 9.74
N SER A 46 18.30 7.20 10.32
CA SER A 46 19.02 6.21 11.09
C SER A 46 18.07 5.59 12.11
N ARG A 47 18.15 4.26 12.31
CA ARG A 47 17.35 3.59 13.36
C ARG A 47 17.49 4.30 14.72
N GLU A 48 18.61 4.98 14.95
CA GLU A 48 18.84 5.84 16.12
C GLU A 48 17.98 7.09 16.17
N GLU A 49 17.80 7.85 15.06
CA GLU A 49 16.89 9.00 15.02
C GLU A 49 15.43 8.60 15.27
N ARG A 50 14.99 7.51 14.64
CA ARG A 50 13.63 6.97 14.85
C ARG A 50 13.42 6.46 16.28
N ARG A 51 14.48 5.96 16.92
CA ARG A 51 14.45 5.49 18.32
C ARG A 51 14.49 6.65 19.32
N LYS A 52 15.15 7.77 18.99
CA LYS A 52 15.14 9.00 19.81
C LYS A 52 13.75 9.66 19.83
N GLU A 53 13.04 9.70 18.71
CA GLU A 53 11.66 10.24 18.68
C GLU A 53 10.65 9.38 19.44
N THR A 54 10.83 8.05 19.48
CA THR A 54 9.87 7.14 20.14
C THR A 54 10.19 6.93 21.63
N ALA A 55 11.34 7.39 22.12
CA ALA A 55 11.75 7.25 23.52
C ALA A 55 11.07 8.29 24.42
N MET A 56 9.77 8.15 24.65
CA MET A 56 9.11 8.84 25.76
C MET A 56 9.67 8.29 27.08
N THR A 57 10.43 9.14 27.77
CA THR A 57 10.98 8.82 29.10
C THR A 57 9.85 8.96 30.11
N ALA A 58 9.23 7.84 30.49
CA ALA A 58 8.27 7.80 31.58
C ALA A 58 9.03 7.89 32.91
N THR A 59 9.30 9.10 33.40
CA THR A 59 9.77 9.32 34.77
C THR A 59 8.59 9.15 35.73
N HIS A 60 8.54 8.04 36.47
CA HIS A 60 7.62 7.86 37.59
C HIS A 60 8.33 8.28 38.88
N LYS A 61 7.76 9.24 39.62
CA LYS A 61 8.19 9.57 40.98
C LYS A 61 7.66 8.51 41.93
N ASP A 62 8.59 7.78 42.55
CA ASP A 62 8.46 7.06 43.81
C ASP A 62 7.38 5.95 43.89
N ALA A 63 7.82 4.69 43.78
CA ALA A 63 6.99 3.50 44.03
C ALA A 63 7.07 3.02 45.50
N SER A 64 7.51 3.88 46.42
CA SER A 64 7.76 3.55 47.83
C SER A 64 6.51 3.20 48.64
N ASN A 65 5.31 3.31 48.06
CA ASN A 65 4.05 2.99 48.73
C ASN A 65 3.34 1.73 48.18
N MET A 66 4.01 0.95 47.33
CA MET A 66 3.51 -0.36 46.88
C MET A 66 3.76 -1.40 47.99
N GLY A 67 2.83 -1.44 48.95
CA GLY A 67 2.91 -2.16 50.21
C GLY A 67 3.05 -3.68 50.11
N PHE A 68 4.28 -4.16 49.96
CA PHE A 68 4.64 -5.57 50.17
C PHE A 68 5.51 -5.72 51.42
N ALA A 69 4.83 -5.73 52.58
CA ALA A 69 5.38 -6.22 53.84
C ALA A 69 4.51 -7.39 54.34
N GLN A 70 5.01 -8.60 54.05
CA GLN A 70 5.03 -9.78 54.90
C GLN A 70 3.73 -10.41 55.45
N ASN A 71 3.55 -11.66 55.00
CA ASN A 71 3.10 -12.87 55.73
C ASN A 71 1.60 -13.23 55.88
N ALA A 72 1.31 -14.40 55.28
CA ALA A 72 0.43 -15.49 55.71
C ALA A 72 -1.10 -15.29 55.76
N VAL A 73 -1.83 -16.09 54.98
CA VAL A 73 -2.71 -17.20 55.44
C VAL A 73 -3.65 -17.67 54.29
N GLN A 74 -3.52 -18.97 53.96
CA GLN A 74 -4.48 -19.97 53.46
C GLN A 74 -5.65 -19.62 52.50
N THR A 75 -5.69 -20.36 51.38
CA THR A 75 -6.86 -20.73 50.54
C THR A 75 -7.98 -21.41 51.35
N PRO A 76 -9.28 -21.49 50.92
CA PRO A 76 -9.74 -21.65 49.52
C PRO A 76 -11.10 -20.98 49.15
N ASP A 77 -11.49 -21.16 47.88
CA ASP A 77 -12.84 -21.06 47.30
C ASP A 77 -13.25 -19.77 46.56
N GLY A 78 -13.88 -19.98 45.40
CA GLY A 78 -14.80 -19.03 44.79
C GLY A 78 -14.24 -17.95 43.86
N SER A 79 -14.24 -18.27 42.56
CA SER A 79 -14.74 -17.40 41.48
C SER A 79 -13.89 -16.22 40.98
N GLN A 80 -13.68 -16.26 39.65
CA GLN A 80 -13.39 -15.15 38.73
C GLN A 80 -11.95 -14.59 38.74
N THR A 81 -11.04 -15.35 38.16
CA THR A 81 -9.84 -14.78 37.52
C THR A 81 -10.25 -14.10 36.22
N SER A 82 -10.55 -12.80 36.28
CA SER A 82 -10.54 -11.93 35.10
C SER A 82 -9.13 -11.90 34.54
N SER A 83 -8.94 -12.60 33.42
CA SER A 83 -7.64 -12.61 32.73
C SER A 83 -7.32 -11.20 32.23
N PRO A 84 -6.13 -10.64 32.55
CA PRO A 84 -5.71 -9.30 32.10
C PRO A 84 -5.56 -9.17 30.58
N MET A 85 -5.75 -10.27 29.84
CA MET A 85 -5.73 -10.32 28.39
C MET A 85 -6.93 -9.63 27.72
N ALA A 86 -8.04 -9.43 28.45
CA ALA A 86 -9.18 -8.67 27.93
C ALA A 86 -8.86 -7.16 27.76
N GLN A 87 -7.98 -6.63 28.63
CA GLN A 87 -7.73 -5.19 28.73
C GLN A 87 -6.62 -4.70 27.79
N ALA A 88 -5.77 -5.60 27.27
CA ALA A 88 -4.72 -5.28 26.29
C ALA A 88 -5.24 -5.03 24.86
N SER A 89 -6.54 -5.30 24.61
CA SER A 89 -7.18 -5.10 23.30
C SER A 89 -7.54 -3.64 22.98
N GLN A 90 -7.43 -2.72 23.95
CA GLN A 90 -7.91 -1.33 23.80
C GLN A 90 -6.81 -0.28 23.58
N ALA A 91 -5.53 -0.65 23.63
CA ALA A 91 -4.41 0.30 23.46
C ALA A 91 -3.65 0.15 22.12
N GLY A 92 -4.25 -0.56 21.15
CA GLY A 92 -3.74 -0.62 19.79
C GLY A 92 -4.27 0.54 18.97
N ASN A 93 -3.36 1.40 18.51
CA ASN A 93 -3.52 2.37 17.43
C ASN A 93 -4.66 1.97 16.49
N GLN A 94 -5.68 2.83 16.34
CA GLN A 94 -6.86 2.54 15.53
C GLN A 94 -6.45 2.40 14.06
N ALA A 95 -6.08 1.18 13.68
CA ALA A 95 -5.98 0.77 12.30
C ALA A 95 -7.35 1.04 11.69
N ARG A 96 -7.46 2.10 10.89
CA ARG A 96 -8.68 2.36 10.13
C ARG A 96 -8.85 1.18 9.19
N THR A 97 -9.75 0.26 9.54
CA THR A 97 -10.16 -0.80 8.63
C THR A 97 -10.67 -0.13 7.36
N ILE A 98 -9.93 -0.32 6.27
CA ILE A 98 -10.36 0.08 4.94
C ILE A 98 -11.59 -0.78 4.63
N LYS A 99 -12.78 -0.20 4.79
CA LYS A 99 -14.01 -0.81 4.32
C LYS A 99 -14.02 -0.63 2.81
N HIS A 100 -13.98 -1.72 2.06
CA HIS A 100 -14.28 -1.65 0.65
C HIS A 100 -15.75 -1.27 0.49
N ASP A 101 -16.03 -0.23 -0.28
CA ASP A 101 -17.40 0.20 -0.62
C ASP A 101 -18.13 -0.88 -1.45
N GLN A 102 -17.36 -1.78 -2.07
CA GLN A 102 -17.89 -2.87 -2.89
C GLN A 102 -17.61 -4.23 -2.23
N PRO A 103 -18.54 -5.19 -2.33
CA PRO A 103 -18.33 -6.54 -1.84
C PRO A 103 -17.14 -7.18 -2.55
N LYS A 104 -16.33 -7.95 -1.80
CA LYS A 104 -15.27 -8.76 -2.39
C LYS A 104 -15.89 -9.77 -3.35
N VAL A 105 -15.42 -9.77 -4.61
CA VAL A 105 -15.87 -10.74 -5.61
C VAL A 105 -15.45 -12.14 -5.17
N GLY A 106 -16.42 -13.03 -5.00
CA GLY A 106 -16.16 -14.42 -4.66
C GLY A 106 -15.52 -15.18 -5.83
N ARG A 107 -14.69 -16.17 -5.52
CA ARG A 107 -13.96 -16.97 -6.52
C ARG A 107 -14.87 -17.64 -7.58
N ASN A 108 -16.13 -17.92 -7.24
CA ASN A 108 -17.12 -18.53 -8.14
C ASN A 108 -18.11 -17.54 -8.79
N ASP A 109 -18.08 -16.26 -8.41
CA ASP A 109 -19.01 -15.24 -8.90
C ASP A 109 -18.75 -14.89 -10.37
N PRO A 110 -19.73 -14.30 -11.08
CA PRO A 110 -19.49 -13.76 -12.42
C PRO A 110 -18.34 -12.76 -12.40
N CYS A 111 -17.41 -12.90 -13.36
CA CYS A 111 -16.26 -12.02 -13.45
C CYS A 111 -16.68 -10.60 -13.84
N PRO A 112 -16.24 -9.55 -13.13
CA PRO A 112 -16.69 -8.17 -13.34
C PRO A 112 -16.27 -7.57 -14.69
N CYS A 113 -15.42 -8.26 -15.46
CA CYS A 113 -15.03 -7.88 -16.83
C CYS A 113 -16.12 -8.14 -17.88
N GLY A 114 -17.29 -8.66 -17.49
CA GLY A 114 -18.41 -8.92 -18.41
C GLY A 114 -18.22 -10.15 -19.31
N SER A 115 -17.20 -10.98 -19.07
CA SER A 115 -16.90 -12.16 -19.91
C SER A 115 -17.90 -13.32 -19.79
N GLY A 116 -18.85 -13.26 -18.85
CA GLY A 116 -19.77 -14.36 -18.53
C GLY A 116 -19.13 -15.58 -17.84
N LYS A 117 -17.81 -15.55 -17.59
CA LYS A 117 -17.07 -16.63 -16.90
C LYS A 117 -17.05 -16.40 -15.39
N LYS A 118 -16.90 -17.47 -14.60
CA LYS A 118 -16.64 -17.38 -13.15
C LYS A 118 -15.28 -16.71 -12.89
N TYR A 119 -15.14 -15.91 -11.82
CA TYR A 119 -13.92 -15.15 -11.49
C TYR A 119 -12.65 -16.03 -11.54
N LYS A 120 -12.68 -17.22 -10.93
CA LYS A 120 -11.56 -18.20 -10.95
C LYS A 120 -11.15 -18.74 -12.31
N LYS A 121 -12.00 -18.60 -13.33
CA LYS A 121 -11.73 -19.04 -14.71
C LYS A 121 -11.36 -17.86 -15.62
N CYS A 122 -11.22 -16.67 -15.05
CA CYS A 122 -10.90 -15.44 -15.76
C CYS A 122 -9.80 -14.68 -15.02
N HIS A 123 -10.11 -13.62 -14.29
CA HIS A 123 -9.10 -12.76 -13.63
C HIS A 123 -8.50 -13.37 -12.36
N GLY A 124 -9.20 -14.31 -11.69
CA GLY A 124 -8.69 -15.04 -10.53
C GLY A 124 -8.13 -16.42 -10.86
N LYS A 125 -7.54 -16.59 -12.05
CA LYS A 125 -7.01 -17.89 -12.51
C LYS A 125 -5.70 -18.26 -11.80
N ASP A 126 -4.93 -17.23 -11.43
CA ASP A 126 -3.61 -17.35 -10.79
C ASP A 126 -3.64 -16.95 -9.29
N ASP A 127 -4.85 -16.64 -8.77
CA ASP A 127 -5.17 -16.50 -7.33
C ASP A 127 -5.59 -17.86 -6.72
#